data_AF-A0A4Q4BHI2-F1
#
_entry.id   AF-A0A4Q4BHI2-F1
#
_cell.length_a   1.000
_cell.length_b   1.000
_cell.length_c   1.000
_cell.angle_alpha   90.00
_cell.angle_beta   90.00
_cell.angle_gamma   90.00
#
_symmetry.space_group_name_H-M   'P 1'
#
loop_
_entity.id
_entity.type
_entity.pdbx_description
1 polymer ?
#
loop_
_entity_poly.entity_id
_entity_poly.type
_entity_poly.pdbx_seq_one_letter_code
_entity_poly.pdbx_strand_id
1 'polypeptide(L)'
;MDRSLLALQRSDDVARRLSTIPGIGPVGATALAASVADPTQFRSGREFAAWLGLTPSQNSSGGKDRLGRITKISDRYLRKLLVVGATSLIRRARHKPDTADPRLVALLARKPVRVASLAMANKMARVVWAIMARGETYQARHVPVMAG
;
A
#
# COMPACT_ATOMS: atom_id res chain seq x y z
N MET A 1 1.59 32.72 1.99
CA MET A 1 1.16 32.10 0.72
C MET A 1 1.90 30.78 0.42
N ASP A 2 2.50 30.10 1.42
CA ASP A 2 3.45 29.01 1.15
C ASP A 2 2.98 27.57 1.39
N ARG A 3 1.79 27.35 1.96
CA ARG A 3 1.36 25.99 2.33
C ARG A 3 1.06 25.09 1.14
N SER A 4 0.59 25.64 0.03
CA SER A 4 0.28 24.90 -1.20
C SER A 4 1.54 24.42 -1.92
N LEU A 5 2.60 25.22 -1.93
CA LEU A 5 3.90 24.83 -2.49
C LEU A 5 4.56 23.72 -1.66
N LEU A 6 4.57 23.86 -0.33
CA LEU A 6 5.10 22.83 0.57
C LEU A 6 4.31 21.52 0.48
N ALA A 7 2.98 21.59 0.32
CA ALA A 7 2.14 20.41 0.14
C ALA A 7 2.43 19.69 -1.18
N LEU A 8 2.68 20.43 -2.27
CA LEU A 8 3.04 19.85 -3.56
C LEU A 8 4.43 19.18 -3.51
N GLN A 9 5.43 19.87 -2.96
CA GLN A 9 6.77 19.32 -2.76
C GLN A 9 6.77 18.04 -1.91
N ARG A 10 6.02 18.05 -0.80
CA ARG A 10 5.86 16.85 0.04
C ARG A 10 5.18 15.72 -0.70
N SER A 11 4.15 16.02 -1.49
CA SER A 11 3.44 15.01 -2.30
C SER A 11 4.37 14.38 -3.33
N ASP A 12 5.24 15.17 -3.96
CA ASP A 12 6.24 14.68 -4.91
C ASP A 12 7.29 13.80 -4.25
N ASP A 13 7.79 14.18 -3.07
CA ASP A 13 8.72 13.35 -2.30
C ASP A 13 8.11 12.03 -1.86
N VAL A 14 6.88 12.06 -1.36
CA VAL A 14 6.15 10.84 -0.99
C VAL A 14 5.92 9.98 -2.24
N ALA A 15 5.49 10.55 -3.36
CA ALA A 15 5.31 9.80 -4.60
C ALA A 15 6.61 9.14 -5.08
N ARG A 16 7.75 9.86 -5.00
CA ARG A 16 9.07 9.28 -5.30
C ARG A 16 9.42 8.11 -4.39
N ARG A 17 9.10 8.17 -3.10
CA ARG A 17 9.35 7.06 -2.17
C ARG A 17 8.42 5.89 -2.44
N LEU A 18 7.14 6.14 -2.73
CA LEU A 18 6.16 5.09 -3.00
C LEU A 18 6.42 4.34 -4.31
N SER A 19 6.99 5.00 -5.34
CA SER A 19 7.33 4.34 -6.61
C SER A 19 8.47 3.33 -6.49
N THR A 20 9.20 3.31 -5.37
CA THR A 20 10.21 2.29 -5.07
C THR A 20 9.59 0.95 -4.62
N ILE A 21 8.31 0.94 -4.26
CA ILE A 21 7.59 -0.28 -3.89
C ILE A 21 7.33 -1.08 -5.18
N PRO A 22 7.78 -2.35 -5.27
CA PRO A 22 7.48 -3.19 -6.41
C PRO A 22 5.96 -3.25 -6.67
N GLY A 23 5.56 -3.06 -7.93
CA GLY A 23 4.15 -3.03 -8.33
C GLY A 23 3.47 -1.66 -8.21
N ILE A 24 4.14 -0.64 -7.67
CA ILE A 24 3.62 0.74 -7.66
C ILE A 24 4.42 1.59 -8.64
N GLY A 25 3.78 2.00 -9.74
CA GLY A 25 4.37 2.94 -10.70
C GLY A 25 4.09 4.40 -10.35
N PRO A 26 4.65 5.36 -11.10
CA PRO A 26 4.51 6.80 -10.83
C PRO A 26 3.07 7.27 -10.68
N VAL A 27 2.16 6.83 -11.56
CA VAL A 27 0.73 7.17 -11.47
C VAL A 27 0.11 6.70 -10.17
N GLY A 28 0.38 5.45 -9.77
CA GLY A 28 -0.13 4.90 -8.52
C GLY A 28 0.45 5.59 -7.30
N ALA A 29 1.74 5.92 -7.36
CA ALA A 29 2.45 6.62 -6.29
C ALA A 29 1.92 8.05 -6.10
N THR A 30 1.78 8.82 -7.17
CA THR A 30 1.20 10.18 -7.14
C THR A 30 -0.25 10.15 -6.66
N ALA A 31 -1.05 9.19 -7.13
CA ALA A 31 -2.44 9.05 -6.67
C ALA A 31 -2.51 8.75 -5.17
N LEU A 32 -1.66 7.86 -4.65
CA LEU A 32 -1.60 7.55 -3.22
C LEU A 32 -1.13 8.75 -2.40
N ALA A 33 -0.06 9.42 -2.83
CA ALA A 33 0.48 10.61 -2.15
C ALA A 33 -0.53 11.76 -2.11
N ALA A 34 -1.22 12.02 -3.21
CA ALA A 34 -2.23 13.07 -3.29
C ALA A 34 -3.53 12.74 -2.54
N SER A 35 -3.89 11.44 -2.46
CA SER A 35 -5.15 11.02 -1.82
C SER A 35 -5.05 10.89 -0.30
N VAL A 36 -3.85 10.63 0.24
CA VAL A 36 -3.64 10.43 1.67
C VAL A 36 -2.84 11.61 2.23
N ALA A 37 -3.57 12.68 2.57
CA ALA A 37 -2.98 13.92 3.07
C ALA A 37 -2.33 13.78 4.46
N ASP A 38 -2.95 12.99 5.34
CA ASP A 38 -2.43 12.69 6.67
C ASP A 38 -2.46 11.17 6.92
N PRO A 39 -1.31 10.48 6.85
CA PRO A 39 -1.24 9.04 7.12
C PRO A 39 -1.39 8.69 8.60
N THR A 40 -1.24 9.66 9.52
CA THR A 40 -1.32 9.44 10.97
C THR A 40 -2.75 9.25 11.47
N GLN A 41 -3.75 9.59 10.65
CA GLN A 41 -5.16 9.32 10.92
C GLN A 41 -5.48 7.82 11.00
N PHE A 42 -4.60 6.96 10.46
CA PHE A 42 -4.71 5.51 10.57
C PHE A 42 -3.77 5.05 11.68
N ARG A 43 -4.30 4.34 12.67
CA ARG A 43 -3.57 3.72 13.80
C ARG A 43 -2.59 2.66 13.32
N SER A 44 -2.84 2.04 12.17
CA SER A 44 -1.94 1.03 11.59
C SER A 44 -2.12 0.86 10.08
N GLY A 45 -1.12 0.25 9.44
CA GLY A 45 -1.23 -0.16 8.03
C GLY A 45 -2.34 -1.18 7.79
N ARG A 46 -2.79 -1.94 8.81
CA ARG A 46 -3.96 -2.84 8.69
C ARG A 46 -5.25 -2.04 8.55
N GLU A 47 -5.37 -0.96 9.31
CA GLU A 47 -6.51 -0.04 9.23
C GLU A 47 -6.52 0.69 7.89
N PHE A 48 -5.36 1.13 7.41
CA PHE A 48 -5.22 1.68 6.06
C PHE A 48 -5.64 0.69 4.96
N ALA A 49 -5.20 -0.57 5.06
CA ALA A 49 -5.60 -1.61 4.11
C ALA A 49 -7.10 -1.94 4.20
N ALA A 50 -7.70 -1.87 5.39
CA ALA A 50 -9.14 -2.04 5.57
C ALA A 50 -9.93 -0.87 4.95
N TRP A 51 -9.45 0.37 5.12
CA TRP A 51 -10.02 1.57 4.49
C TRP A 51 -10.03 1.48 2.95
N LEU A 52 -9.00 0.85 2.37
CA LEU A 52 -8.91 0.56 0.94
C LEU A 52 -9.74 -0.67 0.50
N GLY A 53 -10.47 -1.33 1.40
CA GLY A 53 -11.21 -2.56 1.10
C GLY A 53 -10.32 -3.74 0.69
N LEU A 54 -9.07 -3.78 1.16
CA LEU A 54 -8.09 -4.84 0.85
C LEU A 54 -8.01 -5.92 1.94
N THR A 55 -8.73 -5.76 3.05
CA THR A 55 -8.78 -6.73 4.15
C THR A 55 -10.11 -7.48 4.09
N PRO A 56 -10.13 -8.83 4.16
CA PRO A 56 -11.38 -9.57 4.28
C PRO A 56 -12.09 -9.16 5.57
N SER A 57 -13.40 -8.90 5.49
CA SER A 57 -14.22 -8.48 6.63
C SER A 57 -14.16 -9.55 7.73
N GLN A 58 -13.44 -9.29 8.83
CA GLN A 58 -13.73 -9.94 10.10
C GLN A 58 -14.60 -8.99 10.92
N ASN A 59 -15.81 -9.43 11.22
CA ASN A 59 -16.78 -8.72 12.04
C ASN A 59 -16.29 -8.68 13.49
N SER A 60 -15.47 -7.69 13.86
CA SER A 60 -15.41 -7.22 15.24
C SER A 60 -16.08 -5.85 15.30
N SER A 61 -17.39 -5.87 15.51
CA SER A 61 -18.17 -4.73 15.97
C SER A 61 -17.76 -4.40 17.40
N GLY A 62 -16.68 -3.63 17.55
CA GLY A 62 -16.13 -3.27 18.86
C GLY A 62 -15.63 -1.84 18.88
N GLY A 63 -16.54 -0.88 18.70
CA GLY A 63 -16.37 0.48 19.21
C GLY A 63 -15.51 1.45 18.39
N LYS A 64 -16.17 2.08 17.41
CA LYS A 64 -15.87 3.41 16.83
C LYS A 64 -14.48 3.62 16.20
N ASP A 65 -14.48 3.90 14.90
CA ASP A 65 -13.85 5.11 14.38
C ASP A 65 -14.57 5.56 13.11
N ARG A 66 -15.13 6.78 13.18
CA ARG A 66 -15.79 7.42 12.06
C ARG A 66 -14.67 8.01 11.19
N LEU A 67 -14.20 7.23 10.22
CA LEU A 67 -13.36 7.74 9.14
C LEU A 67 -14.06 8.98 8.56
N GLY A 68 -13.42 10.14 8.72
CA GLY A 68 -13.96 11.43 8.28
C GLY A 68 -14.22 11.46 6.76
N ARG A 69 -14.71 12.60 6.27
CA ARG A 69 -15.02 12.79 4.84
C ARG A 69 -13.74 12.85 4.01
N ILE A 70 -13.26 11.70 3.56
CA ILE A 70 -12.07 11.56 2.71
C ILE A 70 -12.56 11.27 1.29
N THR A 71 -12.12 12.10 0.35
CA THR A 71 -12.59 12.30 -1.03
C THR A 71 -13.27 11.09 -1.69
N LYS A 72 -14.48 11.33 -2.21
CA LYS A 72 -15.50 10.44 -2.82
C LYS A 72 -15.01 9.49 -3.93
N ILE A 73 -13.72 9.51 -4.28
CA ILE A 73 -13.08 8.79 -5.39
C ILE A 73 -12.08 7.72 -4.90
N SER A 74 -11.50 7.89 -3.70
CA SER A 74 -10.21 7.29 -3.32
C SER A 74 -10.23 5.79 -2.98
N ASP A 75 -11.26 5.24 -2.34
CA ASP A 75 -11.25 3.80 -1.98
C ASP A 75 -11.20 2.89 -3.22
N ARG A 76 -12.16 3.01 -4.16
CA ARG A 76 -12.22 2.12 -5.32
C ARG A 76 -11.07 2.31 -6.28
N TYR A 77 -10.62 3.55 -6.49
CA TYR A 77 -9.54 3.86 -7.42
C TYR A 77 -8.18 3.40 -6.88
N LEU A 78 -7.84 3.71 -5.63
CA LEU A 78 -6.59 3.29 -5.02
C LEU A 78 -6.54 1.77 -4.83
N ARG A 79 -7.67 1.14 -4.44
CA ARG A 79 -7.79 -0.33 -4.43
C ARG A 79 -7.45 -0.92 -5.80
N LYS A 80 -8.05 -0.37 -6.87
CA LYS A 80 -7.79 -0.83 -8.24
C LYS A 80 -6.32 -0.68 -8.61
N LEU A 81 -5.69 0.46 -8.31
CA LEU A 81 -4.27 0.68 -8.59
C LEU A 81 -3.38 -0.36 -7.90
N LEU A 82 -3.62 -0.62 -6.62
CA LEU A 82 -2.86 -1.62 -5.86
C LEU A 82 -3.08 -3.04 -6.36
N VAL A 83 -4.32 -3.40 -6.73
CA VAL A 83 -4.63 -4.72 -7.30
C VAL A 83 -4.00 -4.90 -8.68
N VAL A 84 -4.00 -3.87 -9.52
CA VAL A 84 -3.31 -3.90 -10.83
C VAL A 84 -1.81 -4.07 -10.63
N GLY A 85 -1.22 -3.32 -9.70
CA GLY A 85 0.18 -3.46 -9.30
C GLY A 85 0.54 -4.86 -8.78
N ALA A 86 -0.27 -5.42 -7.89
CA ALA A 86 -0.09 -6.78 -7.41
C ALA A 86 -0.21 -7.82 -8.54
N THR A 87 -1.14 -7.61 -9.48
CA THR A 87 -1.33 -8.50 -10.62
C THR A 87 -0.15 -8.48 -11.58
N SER A 88 0.49 -7.32 -11.79
CA SER A 88 1.70 -7.24 -12.61
C SER A 88 2.88 -7.99 -11.97
N LEU A 89 3.05 -7.90 -10.65
CA LEU A 89 4.02 -8.70 -9.90
C LEU A 89 3.76 -10.19 -10.03
N ILE A 90 2.50 -10.63 -9.93
CA ILE A 90 2.13 -12.04 -10.09
C ILE A 90 2.40 -12.54 -11.50
N ARG A 91 2.06 -11.76 -12.53
CA ARG A 91 2.40 -12.11 -13.92
C ARG A 91 3.91 -12.29 -14.07
N ARG A 92 4.71 -11.35 -13.56
CA ARG A 92 6.17 -11.47 -13.55
C ARG A 92 6.64 -12.72 -12.80
N ALA A 93 6.09 -13.00 -11.62
CA ALA A 93 6.46 -14.17 -10.82
C ALA A 93 6.13 -15.51 -11.51
N ARG A 94 5.07 -15.55 -12.32
CA ARG A 94 4.74 -16.74 -13.12
C ARG A 94 5.68 -16.94 -14.32
N HIS A 95 6.19 -15.85 -14.90
CA HIS A 95 7.08 -15.92 -16.06
C HIS A 95 8.57 -16.06 -15.67
N LYS A 96 8.99 -15.45 -14.56
CA LYS A 96 10.37 -15.44 -14.05
C LYS A 96 10.40 -15.64 -12.53
N PRO A 97 10.05 -16.84 -12.03
CA PRO A 97 9.92 -17.12 -10.61
C PRO A 97 11.20 -16.86 -9.82
N ASP A 98 12.38 -17.12 -10.40
CA ASP A 98 13.69 -16.93 -9.75
C ASP A 98 13.99 -15.46 -9.41
N THR A 99 13.31 -14.51 -10.05
CA THR A 99 13.48 -13.07 -9.82
C THR A 99 12.37 -12.45 -8.97
N ALA A 100 11.41 -13.25 -8.51
CA ALA A 100 10.26 -12.80 -7.74
C ALA A 100 10.47 -12.97 -6.23
N ASP A 101 9.67 -12.25 -5.43
CA ASP A 101 9.63 -12.45 -3.98
C ASP A 101 9.29 -13.93 -3.69
N PRO A 102 10.15 -14.70 -2.99
CA PRO A 102 9.89 -16.10 -2.67
C PRO A 102 8.58 -16.30 -1.92
N ARG A 103 8.15 -15.31 -1.11
CA ARG A 103 6.85 -15.36 -0.42
C ARG A 103 5.68 -15.29 -1.39
N LEU A 104 5.82 -14.52 -2.48
CA LEU A 104 4.79 -14.46 -3.52
C LEU A 104 4.71 -15.77 -4.30
N VAL A 105 5.85 -16.34 -4.69
CA VAL A 105 5.92 -17.64 -5.38
C VAL A 105 5.29 -18.73 -4.51
N ALA A 106 5.67 -18.79 -3.23
CA ALA A 106 5.14 -19.76 -2.29
C ALA A 106 3.64 -19.57 -2.00
N LEU A 107 3.11 -18.34 -2.12
CA LEU A 107 1.68 -18.05 -2.00
C LEU A 107 0.91 -18.51 -3.25
N LEU A 108 1.46 -18.28 -4.45
CA LEU A 108 0.86 -18.72 -5.71
C LEU A 108 0.78 -20.25 -5.82
N ALA A 109 1.72 -20.97 -5.19
CA ALA A 109 1.67 -22.43 -5.10
C ALA A 109 0.52 -22.96 -4.23
N ARG A 110 -0.03 -22.13 -3.31
CA ARG A 110 -1.00 -22.56 -2.29
C ARG A 110 -2.39 -21.93 -2.44
N LYS A 111 -2.53 -20.85 -3.22
CA LYS A 111 -3.76 -20.06 -3.28
C LYS A 111 -4.10 -19.68 -4.72
N PRO A 112 -5.40 -19.56 -5.06
CA PRO A 112 -5.82 -19.04 -6.35
C PRO A 112 -5.23 -17.65 -6.63
N VAL A 113 -4.93 -17.37 -7.89
CA VAL A 113 -4.30 -16.10 -8.32
C VAL A 113 -5.03 -14.87 -7.79
N ARG A 114 -6.37 -14.85 -7.81
CA ARG A 114 -7.18 -13.75 -7.28
C ARG A 114 -6.91 -13.47 -5.80
N VAL A 115 -6.79 -14.53 -5.00
CA VAL A 115 -6.49 -14.43 -3.56
C VAL A 115 -5.06 -13.94 -3.35
N ALA A 116 -4.11 -14.46 -4.13
CA ALA A 116 -2.72 -14.00 -4.08
C ALA A 116 -2.59 -12.51 -4.47
N SER A 117 -3.32 -12.05 -5.50
CA SER A 117 -3.35 -10.64 -5.89
C SER A 117 -3.87 -9.75 -4.77
N LEU A 118 -4.96 -10.14 -4.12
CA LEU A 118 -5.54 -9.37 -3.01
C LEU A 118 -4.60 -9.34 -1.80
N ALA A 119 -4.00 -10.47 -1.45
CA ALA A 119 -3.04 -10.57 -0.36
C ALA A 119 -1.78 -9.71 -0.62
N MET A 120 -1.28 -9.72 -1.86
CA MET A 120 -0.15 -8.87 -2.25
C MET A 120 -0.52 -7.39 -2.23
N ALA A 121 -1.71 -7.02 -2.73
CA ALA A 121 -2.20 -5.65 -2.65
C ALA A 121 -2.36 -5.18 -1.19
N ASN A 122 -2.84 -6.04 -0.28
CA ASN A 122 -2.90 -5.77 1.15
C ASN A 122 -1.50 -5.52 1.75
N LYS A 123 -0.52 -6.36 1.39
CA LYS A 123 0.89 -6.15 1.78
C LYS A 123 1.42 -4.80 1.28
N MET A 124 1.18 -4.48 0.00
CA MET A 124 1.59 -3.20 -0.60
C MET A 124 0.96 -2.02 0.14
N ALA A 125 -0.35 -2.06 0.44
CA ALA A 125 -1.02 -1.02 1.21
C ALA A 125 -0.37 -0.78 2.58
N ARG A 126 -0.03 -1.85 3.30
CA ARG A 126 0.65 -1.75 4.60
C ARG A 126 2.03 -1.10 4.48
N VAL A 127 2.77 -1.39 3.41
CA VAL A 127 4.07 -0.77 3.12
C VAL A 127 3.90 0.70 2.74
N VAL A 128 2.93 1.03 1.88
CA VAL A 128 2.59 2.41 1.53
C VAL A 128 2.34 3.23 2.79
N TRP A 129 1.47 2.74 3.68
CA TRP A 129 1.19 3.43 4.93
C TRP A 129 2.44 3.61 5.79
N ALA A 130 3.28 2.58 5.92
CA ALA A 130 4.50 2.67 6.72
C ALA A 130 5.47 3.75 6.19
N ILE A 131 5.65 3.83 4.87
CA ILE A 131 6.47 4.86 4.21
C ILE A 131 5.88 6.25 4.46
N MET A 132 4.56 6.41 4.31
CA MET A 132 3.90 7.69 4.49
C MET A 132 3.93 8.15 5.96
N ALA A 133 3.66 7.25 6.91
CA ALA A 133 3.58 7.54 8.33
C ALA A 133 4.95 7.80 8.97
N ARG A 134 6.00 7.09 8.53
CA ARG A 134 7.35 7.20 9.10
C ARG A 134 8.27 8.14 8.33
N GLY A 135 7.92 8.51 7.11
CA GLY A 135 8.78 9.30 6.24
C GLY A 135 10.04 8.54 5.77
N GLU A 136 10.07 7.22 5.90
CA GLU A 136 11.20 6.37 5.52
C GLU A 136 11.10 5.92 4.05
N THR A 137 12.22 5.62 3.40
CA THR A 137 12.26 5.00 2.06
C THR A 137 12.03 3.48 2.15
N TYR A 138 11.37 2.88 1.15
CA TYR A 138 11.18 1.43 1.11
C TYR A 138 12.52 0.69 1.15
N GLN A 139 12.71 -0.17 2.15
CA GLN A 139 13.85 -1.08 2.18
C GLN A 139 13.36 -2.52 1.96
N ALA A 140 13.76 -3.11 0.83
CA ALA A 140 13.41 -4.49 0.47
C ALA A 140 13.90 -5.55 1.48
N ARG A 141 14.75 -5.18 2.45
CA ARG A 141 15.44 -6.06 3.40
C ARG A 141 15.35 -5.62 4.86
N HIS A 142 14.30 -4.92 5.28
CA HIS A 142 14.18 -4.48 6.68
C HIS A 142 14.25 -5.67 7.65
N VAL A 143 15.39 -5.83 8.32
CA VAL A 143 15.57 -6.68 9.51
C VAL A 143 15.08 -5.83 10.68
N PRO A 144 14.08 -6.28 11.46
CA PRO A 144 13.66 -5.53 12.63
C PRO A 144 14.86 -5.38 13.56
N VAL A 145 15.21 -4.14 13.90
CA VAL A 145 16.12 -3.89 15.02
C VAL A 145 15.39 -4.39 16.26
N MET A 146 15.83 -5.54 16.77
CA MET A 146 15.45 -6.01 18.09
C MET A 146 15.99 -4.97 19.07
N ALA A 147 15.07 -4.23 19.69
CA ALA A 147 15.42 -3.39 20.83
C ALA A 147 15.99 -4.30 21.94
N GLY A 148 17.22 -3.99 22.34
CA GLY A 148 17.87 -4.45 23.56
C GLY A 148 18.42 -3.23 24.28
#